data_AF-A0A6I4IUI9-F1
#
_entry.id   AF-A0A6I4IUI9-F1
#
_cell.length_a   1.000
_cell.length_b   1.000
_cell.length_c   1.000
_cell.angle_alpha   90.00
_cell.angle_beta   90.00
_cell.angle_gamma   90.00
#
_symmetry.space_group_name_H-M   'P 1'
#
loop_
_entity.id
_entity.type
_entity.pdbx_description
1 polymer ?
#
loop_
_entity_poly.entity_id
_entity_poly.type
_entity_poly.pdbx_seq_one_letter_code
_entity_poly.pdbx_strand_id
1 'polypeptide(L)'
;MWQDILAAIPWGLLLAFSIGPGFFVLLETSITKGFRAALTLDLGIVFGDILFILIAYLSTNQLLEQLKDNPTLFIVGGLIMLGYGLISFIQLKKTYKKKQDIPEDEDNIQKNNYFGLFFKGFLVNFINIGVLGFWLMIIITHGPKMHMETQRIIIFFGAILFFYLLFDIAKILLAKQLKNKLTPLNIYKIKRVISIVILIFGLFFVLQGLFPNEKQKLQQHFDMFK
;
A
#
# COMPACT_ATOMS: atom_id res chain seq x y z
N MET A 1 -1.68 -7.29 -27.40
CA MET A 1 -2.92 -7.30 -26.59
C MET A 1 -3.02 -8.52 -25.68
N TRP A 2 -3.25 -9.74 -26.18
CA TRP A 2 -3.33 -10.94 -25.31
C TRP A 2 -2.05 -11.22 -24.51
N GLN A 3 -0.89 -11.09 -25.15
CA GLN A 3 0.40 -11.21 -24.48
C GLN A 3 0.59 -10.16 -23.37
N ASP A 4 0.07 -8.94 -23.57
CA ASP A 4 0.15 -7.87 -22.57
C ASP A 4 -0.71 -8.24 -21.33
N ILE A 5 -1.93 -8.75 -21.54
CA ILE A 5 -2.80 -9.21 -20.45
C ILE A 5 -2.15 -10.35 -19.66
N LEU A 6 -1.54 -11.33 -20.33
CA LEU A 6 -0.86 -12.44 -19.66
C LEU A 6 0.36 -11.96 -18.87
N ALA A 7 1.14 -11.04 -19.45
CA ALA A 7 2.29 -10.44 -18.78
C ALA A 7 1.90 -9.59 -17.56
N ALA A 8 0.65 -9.15 -17.45
CA ALA A 8 0.14 -8.38 -16.31
C ALA A 8 -0.14 -9.25 -15.07
N ILE A 9 -0.41 -10.55 -15.23
CA ILE A 9 -0.79 -11.45 -14.12
C ILE A 9 0.29 -11.50 -13.03
N PRO A 10 1.58 -11.72 -13.33
CA PRO A 10 2.62 -11.75 -12.30
C PRO A 10 2.74 -10.42 -11.55
N TRP A 11 2.55 -9.30 -12.24
CA TRP A 11 2.61 -7.96 -11.63
C TRP A 11 1.42 -7.69 -10.71
N GLY A 12 0.21 -8.08 -11.13
CA GLY A 12 -0.97 -8.00 -10.27
C GLY A 12 -0.82 -8.86 -9.01
N LEU A 13 -0.26 -10.06 -9.13
CA LEU A 13 0.03 -10.94 -8.00
C LEU A 13 1.10 -10.33 -7.08
N LEU A 14 2.19 -9.82 -7.66
CA LEU A 14 3.26 -9.19 -6.91
C LEU A 14 2.72 -8.00 -6.09
N LEU A 15 1.89 -7.15 -6.69
CA LEU A 15 1.25 -6.05 -5.97
C LEU A 15 0.34 -6.53 -4.85
N ALA A 16 -0.51 -7.53 -5.11
CA ALA A 16 -1.43 -8.09 -4.13
C ALA A 16 -0.73 -8.61 -2.86
N PHE A 17 0.49 -9.13 -3.01
CA PHE A 17 1.30 -9.67 -1.92
C PHE A 17 2.51 -8.80 -1.55
N SER A 18 2.59 -7.58 -2.08
CA SER A 18 3.62 -6.62 -1.71
C SER A 18 3.47 -6.24 -0.25
N ILE A 19 4.39 -6.71 0.59
CA ILE A 19 4.36 -6.50 2.02
C ILE A 19 4.71 -5.04 2.30
N GLY A 20 3.69 -4.24 2.63
CA GLY A 20 3.81 -2.82 2.93
C GLY A 20 2.62 -2.29 3.75
N PRO A 21 2.60 -0.99 4.07
CA PRO A 21 1.54 -0.39 4.89
C PRO A 21 0.11 -0.70 4.39
N GLY A 22 -0.12 -0.61 3.07
CA GLY A 22 -1.41 -0.93 2.45
C GLY A 22 -1.86 -2.36 2.70
N PHE A 23 -0.96 -3.34 2.52
CA PHE A 23 -1.24 -4.76 2.77
C PHE A 23 -1.73 -5.00 4.20
N PHE A 24 -1.01 -4.46 5.19
CA PHE A 24 -1.36 -4.64 6.60
C PHE A 24 -2.67 -3.94 6.98
N VAL A 25 -2.87 -2.71 6.50
CA VAL A 25 -4.11 -1.96 6.76
C VAL A 25 -5.33 -2.65 6.12
N LEU A 26 -5.16 -3.24 4.93
CA LEU A 26 -6.19 -4.02 4.27
C LEU A 26 -6.53 -5.30 5.05
N LEU A 27 -5.52 -6.05 5.50
CA LEU A 27 -5.74 -7.24 6.34
C LEU A 27 -6.43 -6.89 7.65
N GLU A 28 -6.01 -5.83 8.35
CA GLU A 28 -6.68 -5.34 9.56
C GLU A 28 -8.16 -5.10 9.31
N THR A 29 -8.46 -4.37 8.23
CA THR A 29 -9.82 -3.95 7.90
C THR A 29 -10.67 -5.15 7.50
N SER A 30 -10.10 -6.11 6.76
CA SER A 30 -10.74 -7.36 6.36
C SER A 30 -11.16 -8.20 7.57
N ILE A 31 -10.24 -8.33 8.52
CA ILE A 31 -10.43 -9.09 9.75
C ILE A 31 -11.43 -8.36 10.65
N THR A 32 -11.20 -7.08 10.96
CA THR A 32 -11.94 -6.35 12.02
C THR A 32 -13.28 -5.75 11.57
N LYS A 33 -13.40 -5.33 10.30
CA LYS A 33 -14.59 -4.63 9.77
C LYS A 33 -15.32 -5.43 8.68
N GLY A 34 -14.73 -6.52 8.21
CA GLY A 34 -15.32 -7.43 7.23
C GLY A 34 -15.17 -6.98 5.78
N PHE A 35 -15.70 -7.81 4.87
CA PHE A 35 -15.49 -7.70 3.42
C PHE A 35 -15.84 -6.33 2.83
N ARG A 36 -17.05 -5.81 3.07
CA ARG A 36 -17.49 -4.55 2.45
C ARG A 36 -16.59 -3.37 2.83
N ALA A 37 -16.21 -3.29 4.10
CA ALA A 37 -15.32 -2.24 4.60
C ALA A 37 -13.91 -2.34 4.00
N ALA A 38 -13.38 -3.57 3.90
CA ALA A 38 -12.08 -3.82 3.30
C ALA A 38 -12.07 -3.53 1.81
N LEU A 39 -13.10 -3.95 1.07
CA LEU A 39 -13.23 -3.65 -0.36
C LEU A 39 -13.31 -2.14 -0.61
N THR A 40 -14.06 -1.39 0.20
CA THR A 40 -14.09 0.08 0.07
C THR A 40 -12.74 0.73 0.33
N LEU A 41 -11.99 0.21 1.32
CA LEU A 41 -10.62 0.66 1.58
C LEU A 41 -9.70 0.34 0.41
N ASP A 42 -9.81 -0.86 -0.15
CA ASP A 42 -9.02 -1.34 -1.28
C ASP A 42 -9.29 -0.54 -2.56
N LEU A 43 -10.55 -0.18 -2.82
CA LEU A 43 -10.90 0.74 -3.91
C LEU A 43 -10.23 2.12 -3.74
N GLY A 44 -10.03 2.57 -2.50
CA GLY A 44 -9.25 3.77 -2.21
C GLY A 44 -7.78 3.61 -2.56
N ILE A 45 -7.20 2.44 -2.25
CA ILE A 45 -5.81 2.10 -2.64
C ILE A 45 -5.67 2.10 -4.16
N VAL A 46 -6.52 1.35 -4.86
CA VAL A 46 -6.53 1.27 -6.33
C VAL A 46 -6.75 2.64 -6.98
N PHE A 47 -7.55 3.51 -6.38
CA PHE A 47 -7.67 4.89 -6.85
C PHE A 47 -6.34 5.66 -6.78
N GLY A 48 -5.57 5.48 -5.70
CA GLY A 48 -4.21 6.00 -5.60
C GLY A 48 -3.28 5.43 -6.67
N ASP A 49 -3.41 4.15 -7.00
CA ASP A 49 -2.63 3.52 -8.07
C ASP A 49 -2.93 4.14 -9.42
N ILE A 50 -4.22 4.37 -9.72
CA ILE A 50 -4.64 5.04 -10.96
C ILE A 50 -3.99 6.43 -11.05
N LEU A 51 -3.95 7.21 -9.97
CA LEU A 51 -3.28 8.51 -9.97
C LEU A 51 -1.77 8.38 -10.22
N PHE A 52 -1.10 7.41 -9.59
CA PHE A 52 0.32 7.17 -9.83
C PHE A 52 0.63 6.69 -11.25
N ILE A 53 -0.22 5.84 -11.83
CA ILE A 53 -0.12 5.43 -13.23
C ILE A 53 -0.29 6.63 -14.15
N LEU A 54 -1.26 7.51 -13.89
CA LEU A 54 -1.46 8.73 -14.68
C LEU A 54 -0.26 9.67 -14.57
N ILE A 55 0.27 9.88 -13.36
CA ILE A 55 1.50 10.65 -13.15
C ILE A 55 2.64 10.01 -13.94
N ALA A 56 2.83 8.69 -13.81
CA ALA A 56 3.91 7.98 -14.50
C ALA A 56 3.77 8.05 -16.04
N TYR A 57 2.54 7.96 -16.56
CA TYR A 57 2.26 7.97 -18.00
C TYR A 57 2.39 9.35 -18.64
N LEU A 58 1.92 10.39 -17.96
CA LEU A 58 1.94 11.77 -18.48
C LEU A 58 3.27 12.48 -18.21
N SER A 59 4.12 11.93 -17.35
CA SER A 59 5.43 12.51 -17.05
C SER A 59 6.43 12.25 -18.16
N THR A 60 7.34 13.20 -18.38
CA THR A 60 8.48 13.02 -19.28
C THR A 60 9.52 12.09 -18.64
N ASN A 61 10.34 11.40 -19.46
CA ASN A 61 11.41 10.54 -18.96
C ASN A 61 12.33 11.24 -17.95
N GLN A 62 12.63 12.53 -18.17
CA GLN A 62 13.44 13.34 -17.24
C GLN A 62 12.72 13.59 -15.90
N LEU A 63 11.42 13.88 -15.92
CA LEU A 63 10.64 14.06 -14.69
C LEU A 63 10.52 12.75 -13.92
N LEU A 64 10.34 11.62 -14.63
CA LEU A 64 10.28 10.29 -14.04
C LEU A 64 11.56 9.93 -13.29
N GLU A 65 12.72 10.18 -13.90
CA GLU A 65 14.04 9.97 -13.28
C GLU A 65 14.23 10.86 -12.05
N GLN A 66 13.86 12.14 -12.15
CA GLN A 66 13.94 13.08 -11.03
C GLN A 66 13.03 12.66 -9.87
N LEU A 67 11.79 12.22 -10.13
CA LEU A 67 10.87 11.78 -9.09
C LEU A 67 11.34 10.49 -8.42
N LYS A 68 11.83 9.52 -9.20
CA LYS A 68 12.25 8.21 -8.69
C LYS A 68 13.40 8.31 -7.68
N ASP A 69 14.36 9.20 -7.94
CA ASP A 69 15.55 9.34 -7.11
C ASP A 69 15.52 10.61 -6.24
N ASN A 70 14.36 11.25 -6.07
CA ASN A 70 14.23 12.43 -5.20
C ASN A 70 14.26 12.02 -3.71
N PRO A 71 15.34 12.30 -2.97
CA PRO A 71 15.43 11.97 -1.54
C PRO A 71 14.33 12.65 -0.71
N THR A 72 13.86 13.81 -1.15
CA THR A 72 12.80 14.58 -0.47
C THR A 72 11.49 13.79 -0.41
N LEU A 73 11.13 13.07 -1.48
CA LEU A 73 9.89 12.28 -1.52
C LEU A 73 9.93 11.13 -0.52
N PHE A 74 11.10 10.47 -0.39
CA PHE A 74 11.32 9.43 0.62
C PHE A 74 11.24 9.98 2.05
N ILE A 75 11.87 11.14 2.32
CA ILE A 75 11.82 11.78 3.65
C ILE A 75 10.39 12.19 4.00
N VAL A 76 9.67 12.86 3.10
CA VAL A 76 8.30 13.34 3.36
C VAL A 76 7.35 12.17 3.56
N GLY A 77 7.37 11.17 2.67
CA GLY A 77 6.56 9.95 2.82
C GLY A 77 6.88 9.23 4.13
N GLY A 78 8.16 9.08 4.45
CA GLY A 78 8.63 8.45 5.69
C GLY A 78 8.18 9.18 6.95
N LEU A 79 8.27 10.52 6.98
CA LEU A 79 7.80 11.34 8.12
C LEU A 79 6.29 11.23 8.33
N ILE A 80 5.49 11.25 7.24
CA ILE A 80 4.04 11.09 7.35
C ILE A 80 3.70 9.69 7.88
N MET A 81 4.38 8.64 7.40
CA MET A 81 4.21 7.27 7.92
C MET A 81 4.59 7.18 9.41
N LEU A 82 5.71 7.79 9.81
CA LEU A 82 6.14 7.82 11.21
C LEU A 82 5.09 8.49 12.10
N GLY A 83 4.59 9.67 11.67
CA GLY A 83 3.54 10.39 12.38
C GLY A 83 2.26 9.55 12.53
N TYR A 84 1.79 8.96 11.43
CA TYR A 84 0.60 8.10 11.44
C TYR A 84 0.78 6.87 12.33
N GLY A 85 1.91 6.17 12.19
CA GLY A 85 2.25 4.98 12.97
C GLY A 85 2.31 5.29 14.47
N LEU A 86 2.91 6.43 14.85
CA LEU A 86 3.03 6.86 16.23
C LEU A 86 1.67 7.23 16.84
N ILE A 87 0.89 8.04 16.12
CA ILE A 87 -0.48 8.41 16.54
C ILE A 87 -1.34 7.16 16.72
N SER A 88 -1.31 6.24 15.75
CA SER A 88 -2.03 4.97 15.78
C SER A 88 -1.63 4.12 17.00
N PHE A 89 -0.32 4.00 17.26
CA PHE A 89 0.20 3.23 18.40
C PHE A 89 -0.21 3.81 19.75
N ILE A 90 -0.14 5.14 19.92
CA ILE A 90 -0.51 5.82 21.16
C ILE A 90 -2.03 5.73 21.40
N GLN A 91 -2.83 6.00 20.38
CA GLN A 91 -4.29 5.94 20.47
C GLN A 91 -4.77 4.52 20.79
N LEU A 92 -4.11 3.50 20.22
CA LEU A 92 -4.45 2.10 20.46
C LEU A 92 -4.42 1.72 21.95
N LYS A 93 -3.41 2.19 22.69
CA LYS A 93 -3.30 1.93 24.14
C LYS A 93 -4.44 2.60 24.93
N LYS A 94 -4.86 3.79 24.52
CA LYS A 94 -5.99 4.52 25.14
C LYS A 94 -7.33 3.82 24.87
N THR A 95 -7.57 3.42 23.62
CA THR A 95 -8.81 2.73 23.22
C THR A 95 -8.95 1.35 23.86
N TYR A 96 -7.85 0.61 24.00
CA TYR A 96 -7.87 -0.71 24.65
C TYR A 96 -8.25 -0.62 26.13
N LYS A 97 -7.66 0.33 26.89
CA LYS A 97 -8.03 0.57 28.29
C LYS A 97 -9.50 0.96 28.45
N LYS A 98 -9.99 1.89 27.65
CA LYS A 98 -11.39 2.35 27.71
C LYS A 98 -12.40 1.23 27.43
N LYS A 99 -12.05 0.23 26.61
CA LYS A 99 -12.88 -0.95 26.34
C LYS A 99 -12.86 -2.00 27.47
N GLN A 100 -11.92 -1.96 28.40
CA GLN A 100 -11.93 -2.84 29.59
C GLN A 100 -12.83 -2.29 30.70
N ASP A 101 -13.03 -0.97 30.76
CA ASP A 101 -13.73 -0.30 31.86
C ASP A 101 -15.25 -0.14 31.64
N ILE A 102 -15.78 -0.48 30.45
CA ILE A 102 -17.19 -0.29 30.08
C ILE A 102 -17.76 -1.63 29.59
N PRO A 103 -18.79 -2.21 30.25
CA PRO A 103 -19.55 -3.33 29.69
C PRO A 103 -20.22 -2.89 28.39
N GLU A 104 -20.01 -3.63 27.30
CA GLU A 104 -20.54 -3.26 25.98
C GLU A 104 -22.08 -3.32 26.00
N ASP A 105 -22.75 -2.17 25.84
CA ASP A 105 -24.08 -2.14 25.25
C ASP A 105 -23.95 -2.67 23.81
N GLU A 106 -24.53 -3.83 23.53
CA GLU A 106 -24.44 -4.57 22.25
C GLU A 106 -25.02 -3.81 21.04
N ASP A 107 -25.69 -2.67 21.25
CA ASP A 107 -26.45 -1.97 20.20
C ASP A 107 -25.69 -0.92 19.40
N ASN A 108 -24.46 -0.56 19.79
CA ASN A 108 -23.69 0.43 19.03
C ASN A 108 -22.78 -0.25 18.00
N ILE A 109 -23.38 -0.97 17.04
CA ILE A 109 -22.68 -1.42 15.83
C ILE A 109 -22.15 -0.17 15.14
N GLN A 110 -20.87 0.14 15.37
CA GLN A 110 -20.21 1.31 14.81
C GLN A 110 -20.36 1.25 13.28
N LYS A 111 -21.30 2.04 12.75
CA LYS A 111 -21.58 2.08 11.30
C LYS A 111 -20.26 2.35 10.57
N ASN A 112 -19.94 1.48 9.62
CA ASN A 112 -18.74 1.65 8.82
C ASN A 112 -18.82 2.97 8.06
N ASN A 113 -17.97 3.93 8.40
CA ASN A 113 -17.77 5.13 7.60
C ASN A 113 -17.02 4.74 6.32
N TYR A 114 -17.77 4.32 5.30
CA TYR A 114 -17.23 3.87 4.01
C TYR A 114 -16.43 4.97 3.30
N PHE A 115 -16.91 6.21 3.35
CA PHE A 115 -16.17 7.36 2.81
C PHE A 115 -14.82 7.53 3.51
N GLY A 116 -14.81 7.50 4.85
CA GLY A 116 -13.57 7.54 5.62
C GLY A 116 -12.64 6.35 5.35
N LEU A 117 -13.18 5.17 5.06
CA LEU A 117 -12.38 3.99 4.69
C LEU A 117 -11.73 4.12 3.32
N PHE A 118 -12.47 4.64 2.33
CA PHE A 118 -11.93 4.92 1.00
C PHE A 118 -10.77 5.91 1.09
N PHE A 119 -10.96 7.06 1.75
CA PHE A 119 -9.90 8.06 1.92
C PHE A 119 -8.74 7.53 2.74
N LYS A 120 -8.99 6.68 3.76
CA LYS A 120 -7.92 6.00 4.49
C LYS A 120 -7.08 5.12 3.55
N GLY A 121 -7.73 4.33 2.69
CA GLY A 121 -7.05 3.50 1.69
C GLY A 121 -6.21 4.34 0.73
N PHE A 122 -6.82 5.38 0.17
CA PHE A 122 -6.15 6.33 -0.72
C PHE A 122 -4.90 6.94 -0.07
N LEU A 123 -5.02 7.48 1.14
CA LEU A 123 -3.89 8.11 1.84
C LEU A 123 -2.77 7.11 2.14
N VAL A 124 -3.11 5.91 2.60
CA VAL A 124 -2.12 4.86 2.88
C VAL A 124 -1.35 4.49 1.61
N ASN A 125 -2.01 4.48 0.44
CA ASN A 125 -1.33 4.25 -0.83
C ASN A 125 -0.50 5.47 -1.27
N PHE A 126 -1.09 6.67 -1.20
CA PHE A 126 -0.47 7.91 -1.67
C PHE A 126 0.82 8.27 -0.91
N ILE A 127 0.87 7.98 0.39
CA ILE A 127 2.06 8.20 1.22
C ILE A 127 3.13 7.13 0.95
N ASN A 128 2.76 5.98 0.37
CA ASN A 128 3.67 4.88 0.07
C ASN A 128 4.47 5.14 -1.21
N ILE A 129 5.60 5.81 -1.05
CA ILE A 129 6.53 6.10 -2.16
C ILE A 129 7.02 4.84 -2.88
N GLY A 130 7.02 3.68 -2.22
CA GLY A 130 7.34 2.40 -2.84
C GLY A 130 6.37 2.02 -3.96
N VAL A 131 5.09 2.38 -3.84
CA VAL A 131 4.08 2.11 -4.86
C VAL A 131 4.24 3.05 -6.05
N LEU A 132 4.56 4.33 -5.82
CA LEU A 132 4.96 5.23 -6.92
C LEU A 132 6.18 4.65 -7.65
N GLY A 133 7.22 4.27 -6.91
CA GLY A 133 8.43 3.66 -7.49
C GLY A 133 8.15 2.39 -8.29
N PHE A 134 7.20 1.55 -7.84
CA PHE A 134 6.72 0.40 -8.59
C PHE A 134 6.11 0.81 -9.93
N TRP A 135 5.15 1.74 -9.95
CA TRP A 135 4.50 2.17 -11.19
C TRP A 135 5.48 2.85 -12.17
N LEU A 136 6.42 3.65 -11.65
CA LEU A 136 7.53 4.22 -12.42
C LEU A 136 8.41 3.12 -13.05
N MET A 137 8.77 2.09 -12.27
CA MET A 137 9.56 0.96 -12.78
C MET A 137 8.83 0.24 -13.91
N ILE A 138 7.55 -0.07 -13.73
CA ILE A 138 6.77 -0.80 -14.74
C ILE A 138 6.67 0.00 -16.03
N ILE A 139 6.37 1.30 -15.98
CA ILE A 139 6.25 2.09 -17.20
C ILE A 139 7.59 2.26 -17.91
N ILE A 140 8.69 2.47 -17.19
CA ILE A 140 10.03 2.63 -17.77
C ILE A 140 10.48 1.33 -18.45
N THR A 141 10.15 0.17 -17.87
CA THR A 141 10.62 -1.13 -18.36
C THR A 141 9.71 -1.77 -19.41
N HIS A 142 8.40 -1.50 -19.37
CA HIS A 142 7.40 -2.12 -20.25
C HIS A 142 6.79 -1.15 -21.26
N GLY A 143 6.73 0.15 -20.96
CA GLY A 143 6.24 1.19 -21.87
C GLY A 143 6.96 1.15 -23.23
N PRO A 144 8.31 1.16 -23.28
CA PRO A 144 9.07 1.05 -24.52
C PRO A 144 8.80 -0.24 -25.31
N LYS A 145 8.57 -1.38 -24.63
CA LYS A 145 8.22 -2.67 -25.27
C LYS A 145 6.84 -2.66 -25.92
N MET A 146 5.99 -1.72 -25.51
CA MET A 146 4.68 -1.47 -26.11
C MET A 146 4.71 -0.32 -27.12
N HIS A 147 5.90 0.14 -27.53
CA HIS A 147 6.11 1.29 -28.42
C HIS A 147 5.43 2.59 -27.94
N MET A 148 5.19 2.71 -26.63
CA MET A 148 4.39 3.79 -26.04
C MET A 148 2.99 3.93 -26.67
N GLU A 149 2.43 2.84 -27.21
CA GLU A 149 1.09 2.85 -27.77
C GLU A 149 0.05 2.93 -26.64
N THR A 150 -0.67 4.05 -26.58
CA THR A 150 -1.66 4.37 -25.54
C THR A 150 -2.63 3.22 -25.27
N GLN A 151 -3.18 2.62 -26.33
CA GLN A 151 -4.15 1.53 -26.21
C GLN A 151 -3.56 0.31 -25.52
N ARG A 152 -2.33 -0.09 -25.88
CA ARG A 152 -1.65 -1.23 -25.26
C ARG A 152 -1.29 -0.96 -23.81
N ILE A 153 -0.84 0.26 -23.50
CA ILE A 153 -0.54 0.68 -22.13
C ILE A 153 -1.80 0.64 -21.26
N ILE A 154 -2.90 1.22 -21.71
CA ILE A 154 -4.18 1.19 -20.97
C ILE A 154 -4.61 -0.26 -20.70
N ILE A 155 -4.51 -1.14 -21.70
CA ILE A 155 -4.86 -2.55 -21.54
C ILE A 155 -3.93 -3.25 -20.55
N PHE A 156 -2.62 -3.01 -20.64
CA PHE A 156 -1.63 -3.65 -19.78
C PHE A 156 -1.82 -3.23 -18.31
N PHE A 157 -1.85 -1.93 -18.03
CA PHE A 157 -2.03 -1.41 -16.67
C PHE A 157 -3.43 -1.71 -16.12
N GLY A 158 -4.47 -1.62 -16.97
CA GLY A 158 -5.82 -2.05 -16.62
C GLY A 158 -5.89 -3.52 -16.24
N ALA A 159 -5.16 -4.40 -16.96
CA ALA A 159 -5.05 -5.81 -16.62
C ALA A 159 -4.29 -6.02 -15.30
N ILE A 160 -3.20 -5.28 -15.03
CA ILE A 160 -2.49 -5.34 -13.75
C ILE A 160 -3.44 -5.01 -12.60
N LEU A 161 -4.17 -3.88 -12.68
CA LEU A 161 -5.12 -3.46 -11.66
C LEU A 161 -6.27 -4.46 -11.50
N PHE A 162 -6.75 -5.04 -12.60
CA PHE A 162 -7.79 -6.07 -12.56
C PHE A 162 -7.33 -7.32 -11.80
N PHE A 163 -6.17 -7.89 -12.16
CA PHE A 163 -5.63 -9.06 -11.46
C PHE A 163 -5.24 -8.74 -10.02
N TYR A 164 -4.68 -7.55 -9.77
CA TYR A 164 -4.39 -7.06 -8.43
C TYR A 164 -5.65 -7.07 -7.55
N LEU A 165 -6.74 -6.41 -8.00
CA LEU A 165 -8.00 -6.38 -7.26
C LEU A 165 -8.62 -7.77 -7.10
N LEU A 166 -8.49 -8.65 -8.11
CA LEU A 166 -8.97 -10.03 -8.02
C LEU A 166 -8.25 -10.82 -6.92
N PHE A 167 -6.92 -10.73 -6.85
CA PHE A 167 -6.14 -11.36 -5.80
C PHE A 167 -6.42 -10.74 -4.42
N ASP A 168 -6.65 -9.42 -4.37
CA ASP A 168 -7.01 -8.76 -3.12
C ASP A 168 -8.38 -9.17 -2.62
N ILE A 169 -9.38 -9.35 -3.49
CA ILE A 169 -10.67 -9.94 -3.12
C ILE A 169 -10.48 -11.32 -2.49
N ALA A 170 -9.66 -12.20 -3.09
CA ALA A 170 -9.37 -13.52 -2.53
C ALA A 170 -8.71 -13.41 -1.15
N LYS A 171 -7.69 -12.56 -1.01
CA LYS A 171 -7.00 -12.27 0.26
C LYS A 171 -7.94 -11.71 1.33
N ILE A 172 -8.84 -10.78 0.98
CA ILE A 172 -9.84 -10.20 1.90
C ILE A 172 -10.80 -11.29 2.39
N LEU A 173 -11.27 -12.16 1.48
CA LEU A 173 -12.16 -13.27 1.83
C LEU A 173 -11.48 -14.27 2.77
N LEU A 174 -10.22 -14.62 2.51
CA LEU A 174 -9.43 -15.48 3.39
C LEU A 174 -9.18 -14.83 4.76
N ALA A 175 -8.78 -13.56 4.78
CA ALA A 175 -8.54 -12.82 6.02
C ALA A 175 -9.81 -12.70 6.87
N LYS A 176 -10.98 -12.51 6.24
CA LYS A 176 -12.28 -12.47 6.95
C LYS A 176 -12.56 -13.76 7.71
N GLN A 177 -12.09 -14.93 7.27
CA GLN A 177 -12.31 -16.19 7.98
C GLN A 177 -11.65 -16.19 9.37
N LEU A 178 -10.61 -15.38 9.57
CA LEU A 178 -9.93 -15.20 10.85
C LEU A 178 -10.74 -14.33 11.84
N LYS A 179 -11.89 -13.77 11.42
CA LYS A 179 -12.75 -12.94 12.29
C LYS A 179 -13.17 -13.68 13.57
N ASN A 180 -13.39 -15.00 13.49
CA ASN A 180 -13.79 -15.81 14.65
C ASN A 180 -12.70 -15.91 15.75
N LYS A 181 -11.47 -15.50 15.45
CA LYS A 181 -10.36 -15.45 16.41
C LYS A 181 -10.14 -14.05 17.00
N LEU A 182 -11.04 -13.09 16.76
CA LEU A 182 -10.90 -11.71 17.21
C LEU A 182 -11.44 -11.48 18.61
N THR A 183 -10.64 -11.84 19.60
CA THR A 183 -10.80 -11.30 20.95
C THR A 183 -10.30 -9.85 21.01
N PRO A 184 -10.76 -9.02 21.96
CA PRO A 184 -10.24 -7.66 22.16
C PRO A 184 -8.71 -7.62 22.28
N LEU A 185 -8.11 -8.62 22.92
CA LEU A 185 -6.66 -8.78 23.02
C LEU A 185 -5.99 -9.06 21.67
N ASN A 186 -6.58 -9.91 20.84
CA ASN A 186 -6.04 -10.23 19.52
C ASN A 186 -6.15 -9.03 18.56
N ILE A 187 -7.27 -8.29 18.61
CA ILE A 187 -7.42 -7.03 17.86
C ILE A 187 -6.33 -6.03 18.28
N TYR A 188 -6.10 -5.88 19.59
CA TYR A 188 -5.04 -5.01 20.10
C TYR A 188 -3.66 -5.43 19.59
N LYS A 189 -3.32 -6.73 19.65
CA LYS A 189 -2.04 -7.26 19.14
C LYS A 189 -1.87 -6.99 17.65
N ILE A 190 -2.88 -7.29 16.83
CA ILE A 190 -2.84 -7.06 15.38
C ILE A 190 -2.60 -5.58 15.08
N LYS A 191 -3.42 -4.68 15.65
CA LYS A 191 -3.27 -3.23 15.42
C LYS A 191 -1.90 -2.72 15.86
N ARG A 192 -1.38 -3.24 16.99
CA ARG A 192 -0.06 -2.87 17.51
C ARG A 192 1.06 -3.28 16.55
N VAL A 193 1.01 -4.50 16.02
CA VAL A 193 1.98 -4.98 15.02
C VAL A 193 1.94 -4.08 13.78
N ILE A 194 0.74 -3.72 13.31
CA ILE A 194 0.59 -2.87 12.13
C ILE A 194 1.16 -1.48 12.37
N SER A 195 0.88 -0.85 13.51
CA SER A 195 1.48 0.45 13.85
C SER A 195 3.01 0.37 13.89
N ILE A 196 3.59 -0.70 14.45
CA ILE A 196 5.04 -0.92 14.49
C ILE A 196 5.60 -1.10 13.08
N VAL A 197 4.95 -1.89 12.23
CA VAL A 197 5.41 -2.10 10.85
C VAL A 197 5.39 -0.78 10.07
N ILE A 198 4.34 0.03 10.20
CA ILE A 198 4.28 1.36 9.58
C ILE A 198 5.42 2.26 10.08
N LEU A 199 5.73 2.23 11.39
CA LEU A 199 6.88 2.96 11.94
C LEU A 199 8.20 2.50 11.32
N ILE A 200 8.39 1.19 11.15
CA ILE A 200 9.59 0.62 10.51
C ILE A 200 9.70 1.07 9.06
N PHE A 201 8.62 1.02 8.28
CA PHE A 201 8.61 1.53 6.89
C PHE A 201 8.86 3.04 6.84
N GLY A 202 8.28 3.80 7.75
CA GLY A 202 8.53 5.24 7.85
C GLY A 202 9.99 5.56 8.14
N LEU A 203 10.60 4.86 9.10
CA LEU A 203 12.02 4.99 9.41
C LEU A 203 12.89 4.58 8.23
N PHE A 204 12.57 3.45 7.58
CA PHE A 204 13.27 2.97 6.40
C PHE A 204 13.29 4.02 5.28
N PHE A 205 12.15 4.65 4.98
CA PHE A 205 12.10 5.69 3.95
C PHE A 205 12.84 6.97 4.35
N VAL A 206 12.77 7.40 5.61
CA VAL A 206 13.57 8.54 6.08
C VAL A 206 15.06 8.25 5.93
N LEU A 207 15.54 7.07 6.34
CA LEU A 207 16.94 6.69 6.19
C LEU A 207 17.35 6.60 4.71
N GLN A 208 16.49 6.04 3.86
CA GLN A 208 16.72 5.96 2.42
C GLN A 208 16.86 7.35 1.78
N GLY A 209 16.07 8.33 2.23
CA GLY A 209 16.17 9.70 1.74
C GLY A 209 17.34 10.50 2.33
N LEU A 210 17.75 10.24 3.58
CA LEU A 210 18.90 10.92 4.21
C LEU A 210 20.25 10.41 3.69
N PHE A 211 20.33 9.14 3.31
CA PHE A 211 21.58 8.50 2.88
C PHE A 211 21.52 7.95 1.44
N PRO A 212 21.26 8.79 0.41
CA PRO A 212 21.15 8.32 -0.97
C PRO A 212 22.48 7.78 -1.54
N ASN A 213 23.63 8.25 -1.02
CA ASN A 213 24.95 7.82 -1.50
C ASN A 213 25.35 6.41 -1.01
N GLU A 214 24.83 5.96 0.13
CA GLU A 214 25.01 4.59 0.63
C GLU A 214 24.29 3.58 -0.29
N LYS A 215 23.12 3.95 -0.82
CA LYS A 215 22.38 3.17 -1.84
C LYS A 215 23.24 2.97 -3.11
N GLN A 216 23.94 4.01 -3.56
CA GLN A 216 24.83 3.93 -4.73
C GLN A 216 26.04 3.03 -4.46
N LYS A 217 26.67 3.12 -3.28
CA LYS A 217 27.80 2.25 -2.89
C LYS A 217 27.37 0.78 -2.78
N LEU A 218 26.20 0.51 -2.21
CA LEU A 218 25.64 -0.84 -2.15
C LEU A 218 25.38 -1.40 -3.56
N GLN A 219 24.75 -0.61 -4.45
CA GLN A 219 24.54 -1.03 -5.84
C GLN A 219 25.86 -1.33 -6.57
N GLN A 220 26.86 -0.46 -6.44
CA GLN A 220 28.20 -0.69 -7.01
C GLN A 220 28.84 -1.97 -6.47
N HIS A 221 28.67 -2.27 -5.18
CA HIS A 221 29.19 -3.51 -4.59
C HIS A 221 28.49 -4.75 -5.16
N PHE A 222 27.17 -4.72 -5.34
CA PHE A 222 26.41 -5.82 -5.94
C PHE A 222 26.76 -6.02 -7.43
N ASP A 223 26.98 -4.95 -8.17
CA ASP A 223 27.36 -5.02 -9.59
C ASP A 223 28.79 -5.56 -9.78
N MET A 224 29.69 -5.44 -8.79
CA MET A 224 31.01 -6.09 -8.82
C MET A 224 30.96 -7.62 -8.69
N PHE A 225 29.86 -8.19 -8.21
CA PHE A 225 29.66 -9.64 -8.07
C PHE A 225 28.85 -10.26 -9.21
N LYS A 226 28.48 -9.47 -10.23
CA LYS A 226 27.63 -9.88 -11.35
C LYS A 226 28.42 -9.93 -12.65
#